data_AF-A0A0A0B8U8-F1
#
_entry.id   AF-A0A0A0B8U8-F1
#
_cell.length_a   1.000
_cell.length_b   1.000
_cell.length_c   1.000
_cell.angle_alpha   90.00
_cell.angle_beta   90.00
_cell.angle_gamma   90.00
#
_symmetry.space_group_name_H-M   'P 1'
#
loop_
_entity.id
_entity.type
_entity.pdbx_description
1 polymer ?
#
loop_
_entity_poly.entity_id
_entity_poly.type
_entity_poly.pdbx_seq_one_letter_code
_entity_poly.pdbx_strand_id
1 'polypeptide(L)'
;MLGTEELMHAPLLLAAHLADLLDEHGGTVAFSSTTRSPVLALDAEDYAIRTRLVFPSHDDPADDGTGGPADGTTATSTTATSTPATSTPVASTPVDGTAGSGDGAGDRFAYNVAPGADPRRRFTDVVVVVDSAGDTPALHAPGGLAASVAAHTDRVHLVVLPSYRPAAGAPHPQETSP
;
A
#
# COMPACT_ATOMS: atom_id res chain seq x y z
N MET A 1 0.57 -5.03 -11.46
CA MET A 1 1.34 -3.85 -11.04
C MET A 1 0.54 -3.10 -9.99
N LEU A 2 1.13 -2.85 -8.82
CA LEU A 2 0.49 -2.17 -7.69
C LEU A 2 1.33 -0.96 -7.29
N GLY A 3 0.81 0.25 -7.52
CA GLY A 3 1.39 1.50 -7.00
C GLY A 3 0.80 1.90 -5.65
N THR A 4 1.22 3.04 -5.11
CA THR A 4 0.54 3.72 -3.99
C THR A 4 -0.39 4.81 -4.52
N GLU A 5 -1.28 5.35 -3.70
CA GLU A 5 -2.14 6.47 -4.15
C GLU A 5 -1.31 7.73 -4.47
N GLU A 6 -0.18 7.90 -3.78
CA GLU A 6 0.76 9.01 -3.97
C GLU A 6 1.69 8.78 -5.19
N LEU A 7 1.78 7.55 -5.70
CA LEU A 7 2.65 7.17 -6.83
C LEU A 7 1.91 6.26 -7.83
N MET A 8 1.18 6.88 -8.77
CA MET A 8 0.43 6.14 -9.80
C MET A 8 1.05 6.20 -11.20
N HIS A 9 1.73 7.30 -11.55
CA HIS A 9 2.16 7.54 -12.94
C HIS A 9 3.24 6.56 -13.43
N ALA A 10 4.37 6.47 -12.71
CA ALA A 10 5.45 5.56 -13.09
C ALA A 10 5.02 4.08 -13.08
N PRO A 11 4.27 3.59 -12.08
CA PRO A 11 3.74 2.22 -12.11
C PRO A 11 2.80 1.96 -13.27
N LEU A 12 1.94 2.92 -13.65
CA LEU A 12 1.06 2.78 -14.82
C LEU A 12 1.88 2.65 -16.12
N LEU A 13 2.94 3.45 -16.30
CA LEU A 13 3.81 3.34 -17.47
C LEU A 13 4.55 2.00 -17.51
N LEU A 14 5.06 1.54 -16.37
CA LEU A 14 5.70 0.22 -16.27
C LEU A 14 4.71 -0.90 -16.59
N ALA A 15 3.46 -0.79 -16.13
CA ALA A 15 2.42 -1.76 -16.40
C ALA A 15 2.08 -1.83 -17.90
N ALA A 16 1.93 -0.67 -18.55
CA ALA A 16 1.65 -0.60 -19.98
C ALA A 16 2.79 -1.21 -20.80
N HIS A 17 4.04 -0.85 -20.50
CA HIS A 17 5.19 -1.40 -21.22
C HIS A 17 5.36 -2.91 -20.98
N LEU A 18 5.15 -3.37 -19.75
CA LEU A 18 5.19 -4.80 -19.44
C LEU A 18 4.07 -5.58 -20.14
N ALA A 19 2.89 -4.97 -20.29
CA ALA A 19 1.79 -5.57 -21.05
C ALA A 19 2.20 -5.81 -22.51
N ASP A 20 2.81 -4.81 -23.17
CA ASP A 20 3.29 -4.95 -24.56
C ASP A 20 4.30 -6.09 -24.70
N LEU A 21 5.23 -6.23 -23.74
CA LEU A 21 6.26 -7.28 -23.76
C LEU A 21 5.69 -8.69 -23.51
N LEU A 22 4.64 -8.80 -22.70
CA LEU A 22 4.06 -10.08 -22.31
C LEU A 22 2.93 -10.54 -23.23
N ASP A 23 2.34 -9.64 -24.03
CA ASP A 23 1.27 -9.98 -24.97
C ASP A 23 1.72 -11.05 -25.98
N GLU A 24 2.96 -10.95 -26.47
CA GLU A 24 3.58 -11.94 -27.35
C GLU A 24 3.65 -13.35 -26.74
N HIS A 25 3.59 -13.45 -25.41
CA HIS A 25 3.67 -14.68 -24.63
C HIS A 25 2.32 -15.06 -23.98
N GLY A 26 1.24 -14.36 -24.30
CA GLY A 26 -0.09 -14.58 -23.72
C GLY A 26 -0.21 -14.19 -22.25
N GLY A 27 0.71 -13.37 -21.73
CA GLY A 27 0.67 -12.87 -20.36
C GLY A 27 -0.26 -11.67 -20.24
N THR A 28 -0.94 -11.54 -19.11
CA THR A 28 -1.83 -10.40 -18.83
C THR A 28 -1.24 -9.53 -17.72
N VAL A 29 -1.38 -8.21 -17.87
CA VAL A 29 -0.96 -7.25 -16.86
C VAL A 29 -2.16 -6.39 -16.46
N ALA A 30 -2.43 -6.34 -15.16
CA ALA A 30 -3.36 -5.40 -14.57
C ALA A 30 -2.60 -4.34 -13.78
N PHE A 31 -3.18 -3.14 -13.70
CA PHE A 31 -2.68 -2.03 -12.89
C PHE A 31 -3.71 -1.65 -11.82
N SER A 32 -3.23 -1.34 -10.62
CA SER A 32 -4.01 -0.77 -9.53
C SER A 32 -3.09 0.05 -8.61
N SER A 33 -3.70 0.77 -7.67
CA SER A 33 -3.01 1.49 -6.61
C SER A 33 -3.65 1.18 -5.26
N THR A 34 -2.89 1.36 -4.17
CA THR A 34 -3.45 1.37 -2.83
C THR A 34 -4.27 2.64 -2.61
N THR A 35 -5.13 2.68 -1.60
CA THR A 35 -5.88 3.88 -1.21
C THR A 35 -6.22 3.86 0.28
N ARG A 36 -6.42 5.05 0.88
CA ARG A 36 -7.05 5.21 2.20
C ARG A 36 -8.57 5.04 2.19
N SER A 37 -9.22 5.15 1.02
CA SER A 37 -10.68 5.14 0.92
C SER A 37 -11.22 3.71 0.79
N PRO A 38 -12.00 3.21 1.77
CA PRO A 38 -12.61 1.89 1.65
C PRO A 38 -13.71 1.91 0.59
N VAL A 39 -13.67 0.91 -0.29
CA VAL A 39 -14.72 0.58 -1.27
C VAL A 39 -15.30 -0.77 -0.88
N LEU A 40 -16.61 -0.94 -1.10
CA LEU A 40 -17.27 -2.23 -0.92
C LEU A 40 -16.64 -3.25 -1.88
N ALA A 41 -16.27 -4.42 -1.35
CA ALA A 41 -15.90 -5.55 -2.17
C ALA A 41 -17.00 -6.60 -2.14
N LEU A 42 -17.46 -7.01 -3.33
CA LEU A 42 -18.49 -8.03 -3.50
C LEU A 42 -18.04 -9.00 -4.58
N ASP A 43 -17.84 -10.27 -4.24
CA ASP A 43 -17.43 -11.31 -5.19
C ASP A 43 -18.63 -11.79 -6.03
N ALA A 44 -19.13 -10.91 -6.89
CA ALA A 44 -20.24 -11.16 -7.81
C ALA A 44 -19.81 -10.87 -9.26
N GLU A 45 -20.38 -11.59 -10.23
CA GLU A 45 -19.95 -11.52 -11.64
C GLU A 45 -20.04 -10.11 -12.25
N ASP A 46 -21.06 -9.38 -11.85
CA ASP A 46 -21.43 -8.05 -12.29
C ASP A 46 -20.80 -6.93 -11.47
N TYR A 47 -20.00 -7.26 -10.45
CA TYR A 47 -19.36 -6.28 -9.59
C TYR A 47 -17.85 -6.14 -9.87
N ALA A 48 -17.40 -4.89 -9.98
CA ALA A 48 -16.03 -4.58 -10.42
C ALA A 48 -14.97 -4.84 -9.35
N ILE A 49 -15.29 -4.60 -8.07
CA ILE A 49 -14.37 -4.76 -6.94
C ILE A 49 -14.76 -6.01 -6.16
N ARG A 50 -14.07 -7.11 -6.42
CA ARG A 50 -14.47 -8.43 -5.89
C ARG A 50 -13.72 -8.85 -4.65
N THR A 51 -12.51 -8.36 -4.49
CA THR A 51 -11.71 -8.61 -3.31
C THR A 51 -11.08 -7.33 -2.80
N ARG A 52 -10.83 -7.31 -1.49
CA ARG A 52 -10.19 -6.22 -0.78
C ARG A 52 -9.16 -6.81 0.17
N LEU A 53 -7.93 -6.36 0.03
CA LEU A 53 -6.89 -6.51 1.04
C LEU A 53 -6.93 -5.28 1.93
N VAL A 54 -6.78 -5.50 3.24
CA VAL A 54 -6.67 -4.46 4.26
C VAL A 54 -5.32 -4.65 4.93
N PHE A 55 -4.55 -3.58 5.06
CA PHE A 55 -3.25 -3.59 5.71
C PHE A 55 -3.01 -2.24 6.42
N PRO A 56 -2.17 -2.20 7.46
CA PRO A 56 -1.85 -0.93 8.14
C PRO A 56 -1.26 0.10 7.19
N SER A 57 -1.49 1.40 7.43
CA SER A 57 -0.75 2.42 6.68
C SER A 57 0.75 2.23 6.84
N HIS A 58 1.48 2.52 5.77
CA HIS A 58 2.93 2.52 5.74
C HIS A 58 3.51 3.94 5.62
N ASP A 59 2.67 4.96 5.77
CA ASP A 59 3.14 6.35 5.76
C ASP A 59 4.03 6.63 6.96
N ASP A 60 5.05 7.47 6.76
CA ASP A 60 5.69 8.10 7.89
C ASP A 60 4.72 9.14 8.49
N PRO A 61 4.39 9.08 9.79
CA PRO A 61 3.57 10.12 10.41
C PRO A 61 4.18 11.52 10.28
N ALA A 62 5.50 11.66 10.05
CA ALA A 62 6.12 12.96 9.78
C ALA A 62 5.68 13.60 8.45
N ASP A 63 5.12 12.82 7.52
CA ASP A 63 4.66 13.29 6.20
C ASP A 63 3.23 13.85 6.23
N ASP A 64 2.52 13.79 7.36
CA ASP A 64 1.13 14.29 7.51
C ASP A 64 1.01 15.83 7.56
N GLY A 65 2.14 16.55 7.46
CA GLY A 65 2.17 18.00 7.35
C GLY A 65 1.87 18.76 8.64
N THR A 66 1.73 18.10 9.80
CA THR A 66 1.58 18.79 11.10
C THR A 66 2.94 19.19 11.67
N GLY A 67 3.78 19.83 10.85
CA GLY A 67 5.07 20.39 11.24
C GLY A 67 4.92 21.73 11.97
N GLY A 68 4.30 21.73 13.15
CA GLY A 68 4.52 22.79 14.15
C GLY A 68 5.93 22.67 14.73
N PRO A 69 6.55 23.75 15.26
CA PRO A 69 7.91 23.68 15.76
C PRO A 69 7.97 22.66 16.90
N ALA A 70 8.82 21.65 16.73
CA ALA A 70 9.06 20.64 17.75
C ALA A 70 9.75 21.29 18.95
N ASP A 71 8.98 21.63 19.99
CA ASP A 71 9.55 21.84 21.31
C ASP A 71 9.97 20.48 21.87
N GLY A 72 11.28 20.36 22.07
CA GLY A 72 11.93 19.10 22.41
C GLY A 72 11.38 18.51 23.70
N THR A 73 10.95 17.25 23.64
CA THR A 73 10.96 16.35 24.79
C THR A 73 11.25 14.94 24.31
N THR A 74 12.43 14.47 24.68
CA THR A 74 12.90 13.09 24.59
C THR A 74 11.87 12.13 25.20
N ALA A 75 11.33 11.20 24.41
CA ALA A 75 10.53 10.09 24.93
C ALA A 75 11.34 8.79 24.86
N THR A 76 11.68 8.32 26.05
CA THR A 76 12.49 7.16 26.40
C THR A 76 11.86 5.85 25.90
N SER A 77 12.68 5.00 25.27
CA SER A 77 12.35 3.59 25.00
C SER A 77 11.90 2.88 26.28
N THR A 78 10.69 2.31 26.27
CA THR A 78 10.27 1.31 27.27
C THR A 78 10.00 0.00 26.55
N THR A 79 10.88 -0.97 26.80
CA THR A 79 10.75 -2.36 26.36
C THR A 79 9.60 -3.03 27.12
N ALA A 80 8.63 -3.61 26.41
CA ALA A 80 7.66 -4.53 26.99
C ALA A 80 7.78 -5.89 26.29
N THR A 81 8.20 -6.89 27.08
CA THR A 81 8.33 -8.30 26.72
C THR A 81 6.95 -8.93 26.51
N SER A 82 6.71 -9.56 25.35
CA SER A 82 5.52 -10.38 25.11
C SER A 82 5.86 -11.87 25.10
N THR A 83 5.14 -12.64 25.90
CA THR A 83 5.12 -14.12 25.90
C THR A 83 4.09 -14.59 24.85
N PRO A 84 4.33 -15.68 24.08
CA PRO A 84 3.44 -16.06 23.00
C PRO A 84 2.24 -16.87 23.50
N ALA A 85 1.04 -16.57 22.98
CA ALA A 85 -0.11 -17.46 23.05
C ALA A 85 -0.45 -17.95 21.64
N THR A 86 -0.48 -19.28 21.49
CA THR A 86 -0.88 -20.01 20.29
C THR A 86 -2.38 -19.87 20.05
N SER A 87 -2.80 -19.49 18.84
CA SER A 87 -4.20 -19.53 18.41
C SER A 87 -4.33 -20.12 17.00
N THR A 88 -5.08 -21.21 16.94
CA THR A 88 -5.56 -21.98 15.77
C THR A 88 -6.47 -21.14 14.86
N PRO A 89 -6.50 -21.34 13.52
CA PRO A 89 -7.37 -20.54 12.65
C PRO A 89 -8.83 -21.01 12.74
N VAL A 90 -9.75 -20.08 12.97
CA VAL A 90 -11.20 -20.27 12.82
C VAL A 90 -11.68 -19.48 11.60
N ALA A 91 -12.58 -20.10 10.82
CA ALA A 91 -13.12 -19.58 9.57
C ALA A 91 -13.89 -18.25 9.77
N SER A 92 -13.56 -17.24 8.96
CA SER A 92 -14.20 -15.91 9.04
C SER A 92 -15.57 -15.89 8.37
N THR A 93 -16.60 -15.57 9.15
CA THR A 93 -17.92 -15.10 8.71
C THR A 93 -17.84 -13.58 8.41
N PRO A 94 -18.68 -12.99 7.55
CA PRO A 94 -18.57 -11.58 7.20
C PRO A 94 -19.19 -10.71 8.32
N VAL A 95 -18.45 -9.69 8.75
CA VAL A 95 -18.95 -8.68 9.69
C VAL A 95 -19.14 -7.34 8.99
N ASP A 96 -20.28 -6.74 9.32
CA ASP A 96 -20.86 -5.50 8.81
C ASP A 96 -19.97 -4.27 9.11
N GLY A 97 -20.13 -3.24 8.30
CA GLY A 97 -19.30 -2.04 8.28
C GLY A 97 -19.27 -1.30 9.62
N THR A 98 -18.06 -1.14 10.17
CA THR A 98 -17.76 -0.09 11.14
C THR A 98 -16.55 0.68 10.61
N ALA A 99 -16.79 1.91 10.16
CA ALA A 99 -15.72 2.85 9.84
C ALA A 99 -14.99 3.19 11.15
N GLY A 100 -13.77 2.68 11.30
CA GLY A 100 -12.89 3.06 12.40
C GLY A 100 -12.40 4.49 12.20
N SER A 101 -12.76 5.38 13.11
CA SER A 101 -12.16 6.71 13.24
C SER A 101 -10.80 6.57 13.94
N GLY A 102 -9.71 6.76 13.19
CA GLY A 102 -8.36 6.81 13.73
C GLY A 102 -7.52 7.78 12.92
N ASP A 103 -7.31 8.96 13.49
CA ASP A 103 -6.40 9.98 12.96
C ASP A 103 -4.96 9.45 13.01
N GLY A 104 -4.25 9.46 11.87
CA GLY A 104 -2.78 9.32 11.79
C GLY A 104 -2.18 8.13 11.03
N ALA A 105 -2.72 6.90 11.12
CA ALA A 105 -2.10 5.73 10.44
C ALA A 105 -3.13 4.67 10.00
N GLY A 106 -4.29 5.13 9.54
CA GLY A 106 -5.45 4.29 9.23
C GLY A 106 -5.19 3.15 8.24
N ASP A 107 -6.15 2.23 8.15
CA ASP A 107 -6.07 1.12 7.21
C ASP A 107 -5.94 1.61 5.77
N ARG A 108 -5.11 0.90 5.00
CA ARG A 108 -5.00 1.04 3.55
C ARG A 108 -5.58 -0.17 2.86
N PHE A 109 -6.06 0.06 1.64
CA PHE A 109 -6.79 -0.92 0.86
C PHE A 109 -6.14 -1.15 -0.49
N ALA A 110 -6.11 -2.41 -0.93
CA ALA A 110 -5.79 -2.80 -2.30
C ALA A 110 -6.88 -3.74 -2.81
N TYR A 111 -7.29 -3.57 -4.06
CA TYR A 111 -8.47 -4.26 -4.61
C TYR A 111 -8.09 -5.24 -5.71
N ASN A 112 -8.86 -6.33 -5.81
CA ASN A 112 -8.70 -7.36 -6.85
C ASN A 112 -7.30 -8.00 -6.91
N VAL A 113 -6.48 -7.84 -5.87
CA VAL A 113 -5.16 -8.51 -5.76
C VAL A 113 -5.34 -9.97 -5.37
N ALA A 114 -6.22 -10.24 -4.39
CA ALA A 114 -6.58 -11.60 -4.05
C ALA A 114 -7.55 -12.19 -5.08
N PRO A 115 -7.44 -13.50 -5.39
CA PRO A 115 -8.30 -14.14 -6.38
C PRO A 115 -9.76 -14.27 -5.96
N GLY A 116 -10.08 -14.17 -4.67
CA GLY A 116 -11.43 -14.42 -4.14
C GLY A 116 -11.81 -15.89 -4.26
N ALA A 117 -13.07 -16.18 -4.58
CA ALA A 117 -13.55 -17.55 -4.73
C ALA A 117 -13.11 -18.26 -6.02
N ASP A 118 -12.65 -17.52 -7.05
CA ASP A 118 -12.17 -18.09 -8.32
C ASP A 118 -10.62 -18.02 -8.42
N PRO A 119 -9.91 -19.15 -8.23
CA PRO A 119 -8.46 -19.21 -8.32
C PRO A 119 -7.87 -18.78 -9.66
N ARG A 120 -8.66 -18.79 -10.75
CA ARG A 120 -8.20 -18.37 -12.08
C ARG A 120 -7.92 -16.87 -12.16
N ARG A 121 -8.45 -16.08 -11.21
CA ARG A 121 -8.19 -14.63 -11.10
C ARG A 121 -6.86 -14.31 -10.41
N ARG A 122 -6.12 -15.33 -9.95
CA ARG A 122 -4.89 -15.15 -9.19
C ARG A 122 -3.76 -14.64 -10.06
N PHE A 123 -3.03 -13.64 -9.57
CA PHE A 123 -1.74 -13.25 -10.13
C PHE A 123 -0.61 -14.16 -9.62
N THR A 124 0.23 -14.64 -10.52
CA THR A 124 1.47 -15.37 -10.16
C THR A 124 2.52 -14.43 -9.59
N ASP A 125 2.56 -13.20 -10.11
CA ASP A 125 3.54 -12.18 -9.76
C ASP A 125 2.81 -10.85 -9.50
N VAL A 126 3.15 -10.20 -8.40
CA VAL A 126 2.74 -8.82 -8.13
C VAL A 126 3.98 -7.94 -7.97
N VAL A 127 4.11 -6.97 -8.85
CA VAL A 127 5.12 -5.92 -8.73
C VAL A 127 4.52 -4.77 -7.92
N VAL A 128 5.06 -4.51 -6.73
CA VAL A 128 4.73 -3.38 -5.87
C VAL A 128 5.74 -2.28 -6.15
N VAL A 129 5.27 -1.09 -6.50
CA VAL A 129 6.13 0.05 -6.82
C VAL A 129 5.86 1.16 -5.83
N VAL A 130 6.90 1.55 -5.10
CA VAL A 130 6.90 2.66 -4.14
C VAL A 130 8.02 3.62 -4.50
N ASP A 131 8.00 4.80 -3.91
CA ASP A 131 9.17 5.67 -3.92
C ASP A 131 9.97 5.50 -2.62
N SER A 132 11.14 6.12 -2.54
CA SER A 132 12.02 6.02 -1.37
C SER A 132 11.44 6.63 -0.09
N ALA A 133 10.39 7.45 -0.18
CA ALA A 133 9.66 7.95 0.97
C ALA A 133 8.65 6.90 1.48
N GLY A 134 7.93 6.24 0.56
CA GLY A 134 6.99 5.15 0.87
C GLY A 134 7.65 3.81 1.21
N ASP A 135 8.96 3.65 0.97
CA ASP A 135 9.74 2.46 1.38
C ASP A 135 10.06 2.48 2.89
N THR A 136 9.02 2.37 3.72
CA THR A 136 9.13 2.45 5.17
C THR A 136 9.25 1.07 5.83
N PRO A 137 9.81 0.96 7.05
CA PRO A 137 9.81 -0.30 7.78
C PRO A 137 8.42 -0.93 7.98
N ALA A 138 7.37 -0.12 8.07
CA ALA A 138 5.99 -0.59 8.22
C ALA A 138 5.48 -1.32 6.96
N LEU A 139 5.93 -0.91 5.76
CA LEU A 139 5.64 -1.62 4.51
C LEU A 139 6.13 -3.08 4.53
N HIS A 140 7.31 -3.29 5.13
CA HIS A 140 8.01 -4.58 5.22
C HIS A 140 7.64 -5.41 6.46
N ALA A 141 6.99 -4.80 7.44
CA ALA A 141 6.64 -5.47 8.68
C ALA A 141 5.71 -6.68 8.43
N PRO A 142 5.69 -7.68 9.33
CA PRO A 142 4.66 -8.70 9.31
C PRO A 142 3.26 -8.06 9.30
N GLY A 143 2.42 -8.44 8.34
CA GLY A 143 1.09 -7.84 8.14
C GLY A 143 1.09 -6.51 7.36
N GLY A 144 2.27 -5.95 7.04
CA GLY A 144 2.41 -4.81 6.13
C GLY A 144 2.01 -5.16 4.69
N LEU A 145 2.11 -4.18 3.79
CA LEU A 145 1.69 -4.34 2.38
C LEU A 145 2.37 -5.53 1.71
N ALA A 146 3.70 -5.67 1.84
CA ALA A 146 4.44 -6.74 1.16
C ALA A 146 3.98 -8.13 1.62
N ALA A 147 3.81 -8.33 2.93
CA ALA A 147 3.34 -9.59 3.49
C ALA A 147 1.88 -9.88 3.10
N SER A 148 1.02 -8.86 3.10
CA SER A 148 -0.39 -8.97 2.73
C SER A 148 -0.57 -9.36 1.26
N VAL A 149 0.26 -8.84 0.35
CA VAL A 149 0.25 -9.23 -1.07
C VAL A 149 0.84 -10.64 -1.25
N ALA A 150 1.96 -10.95 -0.58
CA ALA A 150 2.64 -12.23 -0.69
C ALA A 150 1.75 -13.43 -0.32
N ALA A 151 0.77 -13.24 0.58
CA ALA A 151 -0.20 -14.27 0.94
C ALA A 151 -1.09 -14.74 -0.25
N HIS A 152 -1.12 -14.00 -1.35
CA HIS A 152 -2.04 -14.26 -2.48
C HIS A 152 -1.34 -14.52 -3.82
N THR A 153 -0.01 -14.47 -3.89
CA THR A 153 0.76 -14.58 -5.14
C THR A 153 2.00 -15.47 -4.97
N ASP A 154 2.64 -15.91 -6.06
CA ASP A 154 3.84 -16.75 -5.97
C ASP A 154 5.08 -15.89 -5.71
N ARG A 155 5.09 -14.67 -6.26
CA ARG A 155 6.21 -13.73 -6.13
C ARG A 155 5.73 -12.30 -5.95
N VAL A 156 6.38 -11.60 -5.03
CA VAL A 156 6.27 -10.15 -4.88
C VAL A 156 7.59 -9.52 -5.28
N HIS A 157 7.54 -8.59 -6.22
CA HIS A 157 8.69 -7.80 -6.65
C HIS A 157 8.51 -6.37 -6.12
N LEU A 158 9.35 -5.93 -5.18
CA LEU A 158 9.32 -4.55 -4.71
C LEU A 158 10.29 -3.71 -5.54
N VAL A 159 9.79 -2.64 -6.16
CA VAL A 159 10.58 -1.66 -6.91
C VAL A 159 10.49 -0.33 -6.19
N VAL A 160 11.64 0.21 -5.78
CA VAL A 160 11.74 1.49 -5.07
C VAL A 160 12.30 2.54 -6.02
N LEU A 161 11.51 3.57 -6.31
CA LEU A 161 11.91 4.71 -7.13
C LEU A 161 12.55 5.80 -6.24
N PRO A 162 13.65 6.45 -6.66
CA PRO A 162 14.19 7.57 -5.91
C PRO A 162 13.19 8.73 -5.82
N SER A 163 12.91 9.21 -4.60
CA SER A 163 12.12 10.43 -4.39
C SER A 163 13.02 11.65 -4.51
N TYR A 164 12.54 12.70 -5.17
CA TYR A 164 13.23 13.98 -5.15
C TYR A 164 13.13 14.59 -3.74
N ARG A 165 14.28 14.88 -3.12
CA ARG A 165 14.35 15.64 -1.88
C ARG A 165 14.90 17.03 -2.17
N PRO A 166 14.08 18.10 -2.09
CA PRO A 166 14.58 19.45 -2.23
C PRO A 166 15.70 19.72 -1.21
N ALA A 167 16.76 20.41 -1.61
CA ALA A 167 17.77 20.86 -0.67
C ALA A 167 17.12 21.82 0.35
N ALA A 168 17.29 21.54 1.64
CA ALA A 168 16.83 22.43 2.70
C ALA A 168 17.48 23.81 2.51
N GLY A 169 16.67 24.84 2.24
CA GLY A 169 17.13 26.22 2.09
C GLY A 169 17.15 26.79 0.67
N ALA A 170 16.56 26.13 -0.33
CA ALA A 170 16.29 26.83 -1.59
C ALA A 170 15.29 27.97 -1.30
N PRO A 171 15.67 29.26 -1.50
CA PRO A 171 14.76 30.36 -1.26
C PRO A 171 13.54 30.19 -2.17
N HIS A 172 12.33 30.21 -1.58
CA HIS A 172 11.12 30.40 -2.37
C HIS A 172 11.30 31.66 -3.21
N PRO A 173 11.20 31.59 -4.55
CA PRO A 173 11.20 32.78 -5.38
C PRO A 173 10.16 33.73 -4.81
N GLN A 174 10.60 34.86 -4.27
CA GLN A 174 9.68 35.89 -3.81
C GLN A 174 8.97 36.38 -5.07
N GLU A 175 7.67 36.09 -5.15
CA GLU A 175 6.81 36.60 -6.20
C GLU A 175 6.77 38.12 -6.03
N THR A 176 7.62 38.83 -6.77
CA THR A 176 7.56 40.29 -6.84
C THR A 176 6.27 40.65 -7.58
N SER A 177 5.23 40.94 -6.80
CA SER A 177 4.00 41.52 -7.32
C SER A 177 4.32 42.84 -8.03
N PRO A 178 3.74 43.09 -9.22
CA PRO A 178 3.88 44.36 -9.93
C PRO A 178 3.21 45.53 -9.22
#